data_AF-A0A7M3LUU6-F1
#
_entry.id   AF-A0A7M3LUU6-F1
#
_cell.length_a   1.000
_cell.length_b   1.000
_cell.length_c   1.000
_cell.angle_alpha   90.00
_cell.angle_beta   90.00
_cell.angle_gamma   90.00
#
_symmetry.space_group_name_H-M   'P 1'
#
loop_
_entity.id
_entity.type
_entity.pdbx_description
1 polymer ?
#
loop_
_entity_poly.entity_id
_entity_poly.type
_entity_poly.pdbx_seq_one_letter_code
_entity_poly.pdbx_strand_id
1 'polypeptide(L)'
;MLMAHPTVLRELIERYEALQDLPHSPQVRQRTADVVYTLCVSTGTRTAGAALATARDQLRRASVREVGPRSLAKESDAGCAGESPRPARAVGIEPAICTRPE
;
A
#
# COMPACT_ATOMS: atom_id res chain seq x y z
N MET A 1 0.18 -18.35 2.14
CA MET A 1 0.05 -16.93 1.76
C MET A 1 0.67 -16.10 2.86
N LEU A 2 1.76 -15.40 2.58
CA LEU A 2 2.54 -14.64 3.56
C LEU A 2 1.74 -13.37 3.94
N MET A 3 0.98 -13.42 5.03
CA MET A 3 0.48 -12.21 5.66
C MET A 3 1.69 -11.45 6.19
N ALA A 4 2.00 -10.29 5.62
CA ALA A 4 3.07 -9.46 6.13
C ALA A 4 2.76 -9.11 7.60
N HIS A 5 3.73 -9.31 8.48
CA HIS A 5 3.56 -8.98 9.88
C HIS A 5 3.33 -7.45 10.01
N PRO A 6 2.31 -6.98 10.76
CA PRO A 6 1.96 -5.56 10.84
C PRO A 6 3.15 -4.66 11.21
N THR A 7 4.08 -5.12 12.04
CA THR A 7 5.30 -4.38 12.37
C THR A 7 6.12 -4.04 11.12
N VAL A 8 6.23 -4.97 10.18
CA VAL A 8 6.98 -4.77 8.92
C VAL A 8 6.27 -3.75 8.04
N LEU A 9 4.93 -3.78 7.96
CA LEU A 9 4.18 -2.80 7.18
C LEU A 9 4.34 -1.38 7.72
N ARG A 10 4.36 -1.23 9.05
CA ARG A 10 4.63 0.06 9.70
C ARG A 10 6.01 0.60 9.33
N GLU A 11 7.04 -0.23 9.47
CA GLU A 11 8.42 0.15 9.14
C GLU A 11 8.56 0.54 7.65
N LEU A 12 7.89 -0.17 6.74
CA LEU A 12 7.90 0.15 5.32
C LEU A 12 7.23 1.48 4.99
N ILE A 13 6.13 1.81 5.66
CA ILE A 13 5.46 3.12 5.51
C ILE A 13 6.38 4.23 6.03
N GLU A 14 6.95 4.08 7.23
CA GLU A 14 7.86 5.06 7.82
C GLU A 14 9.09 5.29 6.95
N ARG A 15 9.68 4.22 6.39
CA ARG A 15 10.81 4.32 5.46
C ARG A 15 10.41 5.02 4.16
N TYR A 16 9.22 4.75 3.63
CA TYR A 16 8.72 5.45 2.45
C TYR A 16 8.59 6.96 2.71
N GLU A 17 7.97 7.34 3.83
CA GLU A 17 7.78 8.73 4.21
C GLU A 17 9.13 9.44 4.43
N ALA A 18 10.07 8.82 5.15
CA ALA A 18 11.42 9.36 5.33
C ALA A 18 12.19 9.55 4.02
N LEU A 19 11.98 8.68 3.02
CA LEU A 19 12.61 8.83 1.71
C LEU A 19 11.99 9.97 0.89
N GLN A 20 10.74 10.34 1.14
CA GLN A 20 10.08 11.46 0.46
C GLN A 20 10.59 12.83 0.96
N ASP A 21 11.08 12.90 2.19
CA ASP A 21 11.69 14.11 2.75
C ASP A 21 13.12 14.36 2.23
N LEU A 22 13.74 13.35 1.59
CA LEU A 22 15.09 13.47 1.04
C LEU A 22 15.10 14.13 -0.35
N PRO A 23 16.19 14.83 -0.71
CA PRO A 23 16.32 15.41 -2.04
C PRO A 23 16.28 14.33 -3.12
N HIS A 24 15.58 14.64 -4.22
CA HIS A 24 15.44 13.77 -5.37
C HIS A 24 16.79 13.48 -6.02
N SER A 25 17.38 12.35 -5.63
CA SER A 25 18.59 11.78 -6.22
C SER A 25 18.27 10.42 -6.85
N PRO A 26 19.05 9.94 -7.82
CA PRO A 26 18.87 8.60 -8.39
C PRO A 26 18.80 7.50 -7.33
N GLN A 27 19.61 7.62 -6.27
CA GLN A 27 19.69 6.68 -5.15
C GLN A 27 18.42 6.71 -4.30
N VAL A 28 17.90 7.91 -3.99
CA VAL A 28 16.63 8.06 -3.25
C VAL A 28 15.47 7.54 -4.08
N ARG A 29 15.44 7.79 -5.40
CA ARG A 29 14.43 7.26 -6.31
C ARG A 29 14.44 5.73 -6.35
N GLN A 30 15.63 5.13 -6.45
CA GLN A 30 15.76 3.67 -6.44
C GLN A 30 15.26 3.08 -5.12
N ARG A 31 15.72 3.60 -3.98
CA ARG A 31 15.26 3.15 -2.66
C ARG A 31 13.75 3.30 -2.49
N THR A 32 13.18 4.40 -2.99
CA THR A 32 11.73 4.62 -2.95
C THR A 32 11.00 3.58 -3.79
N ALA A 33 11.51 3.27 -4.98
CA ALA A 33 10.94 2.23 -5.85
C ALA A 33 11.00 0.84 -5.21
N ASP A 34 12.11 0.50 -4.53
CA ASP A 34 12.27 -0.77 -3.83
C ASP A 34 11.24 -0.90 -2.69
N VAL A 35 11.07 0.15 -1.88
CA VAL A 35 10.07 0.17 -0.79
C VAL A 35 8.64 0.07 -1.33
N VAL A 36 8.33 0.80 -2.40
CA VAL A 36 7.02 0.71 -3.08
C VAL A 36 6.78 -0.69 -3.61
N TYR A 37 7.78 -1.32 -4.22
CA TYR A 37 7.68 -2.68 -4.73
C TYR A 37 7.36 -3.67 -3.61
N THR A 38 8.08 -3.59 -2.48
CA THR A 38 7.80 -4.45 -1.31
C THR A 38 6.38 -4.20 -0.77
N LEU A 39 5.96 -2.94 -0.62
CA LEU A 39 4.60 -2.60 -0.18
C LEU A 39 3.54 -3.18 -1.12
N CYS A 40 3.72 -3.05 -2.43
CA CYS A 40 2.79 -3.61 -3.43
C CYS A 40 2.69 -5.14 -3.32
N VAL A 41 3.80 -5.86 -3.20
CA VAL A 41 3.80 -7.32 -3.05
C VAL A 41 3.18 -7.74 -1.72
N SER A 42 3.54 -7.08 -0.62
CA SER A 42 3.02 -7.40 0.72
C SER A 42 1.52 -7.10 0.89
N THR A 43 1.00 -6.10 0.16
CA THR A 43 -0.42 -5.73 0.21
C THR A 43 -1.25 -6.35 -0.92
N GLY A 44 -0.61 -6.98 -1.91
CA GLY A 44 -1.29 -7.54 -3.09
C GLY A 44 -1.82 -6.45 -4.05
N THR A 45 -1.21 -5.27 -4.07
CA THR A 45 -1.62 -4.14 -4.90
C THR A 45 -0.61 -3.85 -6.02
N ARG A 46 -0.94 -2.89 -6.92
CA ARG A 46 -0.10 -2.56 -8.08
C ARG A 46 0.40 -1.11 -8.12
N THR A 47 -0.05 -0.25 -7.22
CA THR A 47 0.31 1.16 -7.19
C THR A 47 0.72 1.58 -5.77
N ALA A 48 1.65 2.53 -5.66
CA ALA A 48 2.11 3.03 -4.36
C ALA A 48 0.96 3.56 -3.49
N GLY A 49 0.02 4.31 -4.08
CA GLY A 49 -1.13 4.84 -3.36
C GLY A 49 -2.07 3.75 -2.83
N ALA A 50 -2.38 2.73 -3.65
CA ALA A 50 -3.21 1.61 -3.23
C ALA A 50 -2.50 0.78 -2.14
N ALA A 51 -1.19 0.58 -2.27
CA ALA A 51 -0.38 -0.13 -1.29
C ALA A 51 -0.38 0.57 0.07
N LEU A 52 -0.15 1.88 0.11
CA LEU A 52 -0.16 2.67 1.35
C LEU A 52 -1.55 2.68 2.02
N ALA A 53 -2.63 2.85 1.24
CA ALA A 53 -3.99 2.82 1.76
C ALA A 53 -4.32 1.45 2.38
N THR A 54 -3.96 0.37 1.68
CA THR A 54 -4.20 -1.01 2.14
C THR A 54 -3.37 -1.34 3.37
N ALA A 55 -2.09 -0.97 3.38
CA ALA A 55 -1.20 -1.17 4.53
C ALA A 55 -1.70 -0.45 5.78
N ARG A 56 -2.17 0.81 5.66
CA ARG A 56 -2.76 1.57 6.77
C ARG A 56 -4.06 0.93 7.29
N ASP A 57 -4.91 0.40 6.41
CA ASP A 57 -6.11 -0.35 6.82
C ASP A 57 -5.76 -1.63 7.58
N GLN A 58 -4.77 -2.40 7.08
CA GLN A 58 -4.28 -3.62 7.75
C GLN A 58 -3.71 -3.32 9.15
N LEU A 59 -2.96 -2.22 9.30
CA LEU A 59 -2.45 -1.78 10.61
C LEU A 59 -3.58 -1.45 11.58
N ARG A 60 -4.62 -0.76 11.13
CA ARG A 60 -5.81 -0.44 11.95
C ARG A 60 -6.56 -1.70 12.38
N ARG A 61 -6.71 -2.68 11.47
CA ARG A 61 -7.33 -3.98 11.80
C ARG A 61 -6.49 -4.77 12.81
N ALA A 62 -5.17 -4.73 12.67
CA ALA A 62 -4.25 -5.40 13.57
C ALA A 62 -4.26 -4.77 14.97
N SER A 63 -4.29 -3.44 15.09
CA SER A 63 -4.37 -2.76 16.38
C SER A 63 -5.69 -3.04 17.12
N VAL A 64 -6.80 -3.16 16.40
CA VAL A 64 -8.10 -3.60 16.97
C VAL A 64 -8.04 -5.05 17.49
N ARG A 65 -7.17 -5.89 16.93
CA ARG A 65 -7.01 -7.28 17.37
C ARG A 65 -6.14 -7.42 18.61
N GLU A 66 -5.11 -6.56 18.77
CA GLU A 66 -4.27 -6.55 19.98
C GLU A 66 -4.97 -5.88 21.16
N VAL A 67 -5.72 -4.80 20.90
CA VAL A 67 -6.60 -4.16 21.90
C VAL A 67 -7.94 -4.89 21.87
N GLY A 68 -8.00 -6.08 22.47
CA GLY A 68 -9.15 -6.98 22.37
C GLY A 68 -10.51 -6.30 22.61
N PRO A 69 -11.56 -6.68 21.85
CA PRO A 69 -12.87 -6.04 21.94
C PRO A 69 -13.59 -6.56 23.18
N ARG A 70 -13.56 -5.81 24.29
CA ARG A 70 -14.54 -5.99 25.37
C ARG A 70 -15.71 -5.02 25.33
N SER A 71 -15.70 -4.03 24.43
CA SER A 71 -16.80 -3.08 24.39
C SER A 71 -16.88 -2.39 23.03
N LEU A 72 -17.76 -2.94 22.19
CA LEU A 72 -18.74 -2.26 21.32
C LEU A 72 -18.82 -2.91 19.94
N ALA A 73 -19.72 -3.89 19.85
CA ALA A 73 -20.40 -4.20 18.61
C ALA A 73 -21.28 -3.01 18.21
N LYS A 74 -20.92 -2.28 17.15
CA LYS A 74 -21.82 -1.79 16.08
C LYS A 74 -21.06 -1.03 14.99
N GLU A 75 -21.01 -1.63 13.80
CA GLU A 75 -20.95 -1.03 12.45
C GLU A 75 -20.96 -2.29 11.55
N SER A 76 -22.09 -2.88 11.17
CA SER A 76 -23.20 -2.32 10.38
C SER A 76 -22.70 -1.43 9.25
N ASP A 77 -22.50 -2.08 8.11
CA ASP A 77 -22.82 -1.56 6.77
C ASP A 77 -22.45 -0.09 6.48
N ALA A 78 -21.30 0.09 5.85
CA ALA A 78 -21.12 0.97 4.70
C ALA A 78 -19.99 0.33 3.87
N GLY A 79 -20.20 -0.13 2.65
CA GLY A 79 -21.10 0.39 1.64
C GLY A 79 -20.25 0.52 0.38
N CYS A 80 -20.82 0.11 -0.75
CA CYS A 80 -20.18 0.22 -2.05
C CYS A 80 -19.66 1.64 -2.30
N ALA A 81 -18.37 1.76 -2.61
CA ALA A 81 -17.86 2.86 -3.43
C ALA A 81 -17.22 2.22 -4.67
N GLY A 82 -18.09 1.80 -5.59
CA GLY A 82 -17.77 1.99 -6.98
C GLY A 82 -17.77 3.49 -7.26
N GLU A 83 -16.64 4.03 -7.69
CA GLU A 83 -16.63 5.13 -8.64
C GLU A 83 -15.37 4.93 -9.48
N SER A 84 -15.58 4.43 -10.69
CA SER A 84 -14.68 4.76 -11.80
C SER A 84 -14.98 6.20 -12.20
N PRO A 85 -14.00 7.11 -12.23
CA PRO A 85 -13.99 8.16 -13.22
C PRO A 85 -13.11 7.68 -14.39
N ARG A 86 -13.75 7.22 -15.48
CA ARG A 86 -13.11 7.25 -16.81
C ARG A 86 -13.17 8.70 -17.34
N PRO A 87 -12.42 9.08 -18.39
CA PRO A 87 -10.97 9.02 -18.56
C PRO A 87 -10.44 10.41 -18.97
N ALA A 88 -9.42 10.95 -18.29
CA ALA A 88 -8.71 12.14 -18.77
C ALA A 88 -7.44 11.73 -19.52
N ARG A 89 -7.60 11.56 -20.84
CA ARG A 89 -6.61 11.64 -21.92
C ARG A 89 -5.48 10.59 -21.93
N ALA A 90 -5.41 9.95 -23.08
CA ALA A 90 -4.28 9.18 -23.56
C ALA A 90 -2.95 9.94 -23.44
N VAL A 91 -2.03 9.40 -22.64
CA VAL A 91 -0.62 9.36 -22.99
C VAL A 91 -0.28 7.89 -22.99
N GLY A 92 -0.03 7.35 -24.18
CA GLY A 92 0.40 5.97 -24.35
C GLY A 92 1.71 5.77 -23.61
N ILE A 93 1.66 5.00 -22.54
CA ILE A 93 2.81 4.30 -22.01
C ILE A 93 2.31 2.88 -21.76
N GLU A 94 2.77 2.00 -22.63
CA GLU A 94 2.65 0.54 -22.51
C GLU A 94 2.74 0.10 -21.04
N PRO A 95 1.78 -0.66 -20.49
CA PRO A 95 2.05 -1.41 -19.29
C PRO A 95 3.01 -2.53 -19.69
N ALA A 96 4.31 -2.24 -19.64
CA ALA A 96 5.34 -3.25 -19.53
C ALA A 96 5.15 -3.93 -18.16
N ILE A 97 4.13 -4.80 -18.12
CA ILE A 97 4.01 -5.89 -17.17
C ILE A 97 5.36 -6.60 -17.26
N CYS A 98 6.16 -6.55 -16.20
CA CYS A 98 7.32 -7.42 -16.10
C CYS A 98 6.81 -8.87 -16.08
N THR A 99 6.65 -9.44 -17.26
CA THR A 99 6.76 -10.87 -17.51
C THR A 99 8.14 -11.32 -17.03
N ARG A 100 8.15 -12.17 -16.01
CA ARG A 100 9.30 -12.99 -15.66
C ARG A 100 9.57 -14.00 -16.78
N PRO A 101 10.85 -14.30 -17.11
CA PRO A 101 11.26 -15.65 -17.40
C PRO A 101 11.91 -16.29 -16.16
N GLU A 102 11.77 -17.61 -16.05
CA GLU A 102 12.34 -18.48 -15.01
C GLU A 102 13.86 -18.57 -15.06
#